data_AF-A0A7Y3N7D8-F1
#
_entry.id   AF-A0A7Y3N7D8-F1
#
_cell.length_a   1.000
_cell.length_b   1.000
_cell.length_c   1.000
_cell.angle_alpha   90.00
_cell.angle_beta   90.00
_cell.angle_gamma   90.00
#
_symmetry.space_group_name_H-M   'P 1'
#
loop_
_entity.id
_entity.type
_entity.pdbx_description
1 polymer ?
#
loop_
_entity_poly.entity_id
_entity_poly.type
_entity_poly.pdbx_seq_one_letter_code
_entity_poly.pdbx_strand_id
1 'polypeptide(L)'
;MSDQYLAFANSSLGRTLVDALGLPRPPVLERYTPGIPAFSQGHGILGMAAGGYLMPQVAKILAAQENVIYSPEGDAAHNAAAGSELILKLATEHLLSQERFKTVVYDASGIDNSNRLSDLHRFFHPIMRQIAECGRIVVLGCPPDQTKDAAHRTAQRALEGFTRSLGKEIKKGATAQLIYVAPEAEL
;
A
#
# COMPACT_ATOMS: atom_id res chain seq x y z
N MET A 1 1.21 3.35 -30.63
CA MET A 1 -0.17 3.01 -31.07
C MET A 1 -1.13 3.54 -30.03
N SER A 2 -2.10 4.36 -30.42
CA SER A 2 -3.20 4.75 -29.54
C SER A 2 -4.16 3.58 -29.39
N ASP A 3 -4.44 3.16 -28.16
CA ASP A 3 -5.39 2.09 -27.87
C ASP A 3 -6.83 2.63 -28.08
N GLN A 4 -7.38 2.37 -29.27
CA GLN A 4 -8.71 2.84 -29.67
C GLN A 4 -9.83 2.20 -28.83
N TYR A 5 -9.63 0.96 -28.36
CA TYR A 5 -10.58 0.27 -27.49
C TYR A 5 -10.62 0.94 -26.12
N LEU A 6 -9.45 1.21 -25.53
CA LEU A 6 -9.35 1.92 -24.25
C LEU A 6 -9.98 3.32 -24.33
N ALA A 7 -9.74 4.05 -25.42
CA ALA A 7 -10.32 5.38 -25.65
C ALA A 7 -11.86 5.32 -25.77
N PHE A 8 -12.39 4.36 -26.52
CA PHE A 8 -13.83 4.16 -26.65
C PHE A 8 -14.47 3.75 -25.31
N ALA A 9 -13.92 2.73 -24.63
CA ALA A 9 -14.46 2.18 -23.38
C ALA A 9 -14.50 3.21 -22.23
N ASN A 10 -13.60 4.20 -22.25
CA ASN A 10 -13.55 5.29 -21.27
C ASN A 10 -14.24 6.59 -21.75
N SER A 11 -14.80 6.63 -22.96
CA SER A 11 -15.61 7.75 -23.45
C SER A 11 -17.00 7.79 -22.80
N SER A 12 -17.68 8.94 -22.82
CA SER A 12 -19.01 9.09 -22.20
C SER A 12 -20.06 8.10 -22.74
N LEU A 13 -20.10 7.87 -24.06
CA LEU A 13 -21.04 6.93 -24.69
C LEU A 13 -20.58 5.47 -24.55
N GLY A 14 -19.29 5.22 -24.76
CA GLY A 14 -18.74 3.87 -24.64
C GLY A 14 -18.85 3.33 -23.21
N ARG A 15 -18.73 4.19 -22.19
CA ARG A 15 -18.90 3.83 -20.79
C ARG A 15 -20.27 3.19 -20.53
N THR A 16 -21.34 3.79 -21.04
CA THR A 16 -22.72 3.29 -20.87
C THR A 16 -22.93 1.95 -21.57
N LEU A 17 -22.40 1.78 -22.79
CA LEU A 17 -22.53 0.54 -23.54
C LEU A 17 -21.73 -0.61 -22.91
N VAL A 18 -20.49 -0.35 -22.51
CA VAL A 18 -19.62 -1.34 -21.87
C VAL A 18 -20.22 -1.80 -20.53
N ASP A 19 -20.80 -0.88 -19.75
CA ASP A 19 -21.51 -1.20 -18.51
C ASP A 19 -22.77 -2.04 -18.74
N ALA A 20 -23.59 -1.67 -19.73
CA ALA A 20 -24.80 -2.40 -20.07
C ALA A 20 -24.52 -3.85 -20.53
N LEU A 21 -23.37 -4.08 -21.16
CA LEU A 21 -22.93 -5.39 -21.63
C LEU A 21 -22.13 -6.17 -20.57
N GLY A 22 -21.91 -5.60 -19.39
CA GLY A 22 -21.10 -6.23 -18.34
C GLY A 22 -19.62 -6.42 -18.73
N LEU A 23 -19.14 -5.65 -19.70
CA LEU A 23 -17.78 -5.76 -20.21
C LEU A 23 -16.79 -5.04 -19.27
N PRO A 24 -15.55 -5.55 -19.13
CA PRO A 24 -14.57 -4.91 -18.27
C PRO A 24 -14.14 -3.55 -18.83
N ARG A 25 -13.97 -2.57 -17.94
CA ARG A 25 -13.41 -1.25 -18.25
C ARG A 25 -11.97 -1.18 -17.75
N PRO A 26 -10.98 -1.29 -18.64
CA PRO A 26 -9.60 -1.15 -18.23
C PRO A 26 -9.33 0.30 -17.78
N PRO A 27 -8.71 0.51 -16.61
CA PRO A 27 -8.36 1.83 -16.12
C PRO A 27 -7.21 2.40 -16.95
N VAL A 28 -7.22 3.73 -17.16
CA VAL A 28 -6.09 4.43 -17.76
C VAL A 28 -4.98 4.52 -16.71
N LEU A 29 -3.89 3.79 -16.93
CA LEU A 29 -2.78 3.75 -15.97
C LEU A 29 -2.00 5.06 -15.98
N GLU A 30 -1.84 5.64 -14.79
CA GLU A 30 -0.95 6.77 -14.55
C GLU A 30 0.49 6.38 -14.86
N ARG A 31 1.18 7.28 -15.57
CA ARG A 31 2.58 7.13 -15.98
C ARG A 31 3.37 8.36 -15.57
N TYR A 32 4.68 8.20 -15.54
CA TYR A 32 5.60 9.29 -15.27
C TYR A 32 5.32 10.50 -16.18
N THR A 33 5.24 11.67 -15.57
CA THR A 33 5.16 12.96 -16.25
C THR A 33 6.30 13.83 -15.74
N PRO A 34 7.17 14.36 -16.63
CA PRO A 34 8.25 15.23 -16.22
C PRO A 34 7.76 16.42 -15.37
N GLY A 35 8.45 16.70 -14.27
CA GLY A 35 8.13 17.81 -13.36
C GLY A 35 7.05 17.52 -12.32
N ILE A 36 6.38 16.37 -12.36
CA ILE A 36 5.46 15.93 -11.30
C ILE A 36 6.20 14.96 -10.36
N PRO A 37 6.28 15.25 -9.05
CA PRO A 37 6.88 14.32 -8.10
C PRO A 37 6.15 12.97 -8.10
N ALA A 38 6.89 11.87 -7.97
CA ALA A 38 6.36 10.51 -8.09
C ALA A 38 5.23 10.19 -7.09
N PHE A 39 5.16 10.94 -5.99
CA PHE A 39 4.21 10.70 -4.92
C PHE A 39 3.21 11.85 -4.70
N SER A 40 3.24 12.95 -5.46
CA SER A 40 2.45 14.17 -5.17
C SER A 40 0.94 14.05 -5.41
N GLN A 41 0.48 12.93 -6.00
CA GLN A 41 -0.93 12.77 -6.37
C GLN A 41 -1.74 12.03 -5.29
N GLY A 42 -1.84 12.62 -4.11
CA GLY A 42 -2.77 12.19 -3.06
C GLY A 42 -2.11 11.75 -1.76
N HIS A 43 -2.95 11.32 -0.82
CA HIS A 43 -2.52 11.04 0.54
C HIS A 43 -1.83 9.67 0.66
N GLY A 44 -0.89 9.58 1.59
CA GLY A 44 -0.24 8.32 1.98
C GLY A 44 -0.84 7.77 3.28
N ILE A 45 -0.78 6.45 3.47
CA ILE A 45 -1.03 5.84 4.78
C ILE A 45 0.04 4.80 5.09
N LEU A 46 0.56 4.85 6.30
CA LEU A 46 1.54 3.91 6.84
C LEU A 46 0.91 3.07 7.93
N GLY A 47 1.33 1.81 8.02
CA GLY A 47 1.05 0.95 9.15
C GLY A 47 2.23 0.04 9.44
N MET A 48 2.31 -0.44 10.68
CA MET A 48 3.40 -1.30 11.11
C MET A 48 2.89 -2.38 12.06
N ALA A 49 3.29 -3.62 11.80
CA ALA A 49 3.12 -4.70 12.75
C ALA A 49 3.97 -4.44 14.01
N ALA A 50 3.45 -4.75 15.19
CA ALA A 50 4.22 -4.57 16.44
C ALA A 50 5.60 -5.29 16.35
N GLY A 51 6.67 -4.60 16.75
CA GLY A 51 8.03 -5.12 16.63
C GLY A 51 8.64 -5.03 15.21
N GLY A 52 7.98 -4.38 14.25
CA GLY A 52 8.56 -4.03 12.96
C GLY A 52 9.73 -3.05 13.11
N TYR A 53 10.70 -3.14 12.20
CA TYR A 53 11.97 -2.41 12.29
C TYR A 53 12.30 -1.59 11.04
N LEU A 54 11.45 -1.59 10.01
CA LEU A 54 11.72 -0.91 8.73
C LEU A 54 11.06 0.47 8.65
N MET A 55 10.07 0.75 9.51
CA MET A 55 9.33 2.01 9.48
C MET A 55 10.18 3.28 9.63
N PRO A 56 11.23 3.35 10.47
CA PRO A 56 12.06 4.56 10.57
C PRO A 56 12.70 4.96 9.23
N GLN A 57 13.16 3.99 8.45
CA GLN A 57 13.77 4.17 7.13
C GLN A 57 12.72 4.59 6.09
N VAL A 58 11.55 3.94 6.12
CA VAL A 58 10.41 4.33 5.28
C VAL A 58 10.03 5.79 5.56
N ALA A 59 9.96 6.17 6.83
CA ALA A 59 9.63 7.53 7.24
C ALA A 59 10.68 8.54 6.75
N LYS A 60 11.98 8.20 6.82
CA LYS A 60 13.07 9.03 6.27
C LYS A 60 12.96 9.23 4.75
N ILE A 61 12.65 8.17 3.99
CA ILE A 61 12.46 8.25 2.53
C ILE A 61 11.27 9.15 2.20
N LEU A 62 10.19 9.01 2.96
CA LEU A 62 8.94 9.75 2.72
C LEU A 62 8.98 11.19 3.25
N ALA A 63 9.83 11.50 4.24
CA ALA A 63 10.04 12.86 4.73
C ALA A 63 10.55 13.80 3.62
N ALA A 64 11.29 13.25 2.65
CA ALA A 64 11.75 14.00 1.48
C ALA A 64 10.63 14.33 0.47
N GLN A 65 9.39 13.90 0.71
CA GLN A 65 8.24 14.11 -0.17
C GLN A 65 7.21 15.03 0.51
N GLU A 66 6.58 15.92 -0.25
CA GLU A 66 5.63 16.92 0.27
C GLU A 66 4.21 16.38 0.53
N ASN A 67 4.06 15.08 0.82
CA ASN A 67 2.75 14.46 0.93
C ASN A 67 2.17 14.50 2.33
N VAL A 68 0.85 14.61 2.40
CA VAL A 68 0.13 14.30 3.64
C VAL A 68 0.12 12.79 3.83
N ILE A 69 0.77 12.34 4.91
CA ILE A 69 0.86 10.93 5.25
C ILE A 69 0.16 10.70 6.58
N TYR A 70 -0.66 9.66 6.60
CA TYR A 70 -1.47 9.25 7.73
C TYR A 70 -0.95 7.97 8.38
N SER A 71 -1.32 7.76 9.63
CA SER A 71 -1.22 6.48 10.33
C SER A 71 -2.53 6.23 11.06
N PRO A 72 -3.10 5.00 11.05
CA PRO A 72 -4.26 4.68 11.87
C PRO A 72 -3.99 4.99 13.35
N GLU A 73 -5.03 5.37 14.07
CA GLU A 73 -4.94 5.60 15.52
C GLU A 73 -4.52 4.30 16.26
N GLY A 74 -3.54 4.42 17.15
CA GLY A 74 -2.99 3.27 17.90
C GLY A 74 -2.05 2.36 17.10
N ASP A 75 -1.76 2.66 15.83
CA ASP A 75 -0.80 1.91 15.03
C ASP A 75 0.64 2.20 15.50
N ALA A 76 1.49 1.17 15.48
CA ALA A 76 2.88 1.29 15.91
C ALA A 76 3.71 2.22 15.01
N ALA A 77 3.29 2.43 13.75
CA ALA A 77 3.99 3.27 12.79
C ALA A 77 4.14 4.72 13.26
N HIS A 78 3.14 5.27 13.96
CA HIS A 78 3.16 6.65 14.44
C HIS A 78 4.34 6.88 15.40
N ASN A 79 4.58 5.96 16.33
CA ASN A 79 5.67 6.05 17.29
C ASN A 79 7.03 5.73 16.64
N ALA A 80 7.08 4.75 15.75
CA ALA A 80 8.31 4.35 15.08
C ALA A 80 8.86 5.43 14.12
N ALA A 81 7.99 6.26 13.55
CA ALA A 81 8.37 7.37 12.68
C ALA A 81 8.70 8.67 13.43
N ALA A 82 8.48 8.75 14.75
CA ALA A 82 8.67 9.97 15.55
C ALA A 82 10.12 10.51 15.55
N GLY A 83 11.10 9.67 15.18
CA GLY A 83 12.50 10.06 15.01
C GLY A 83 12.85 10.63 13.63
N SER A 84 11.88 10.77 12.72
CA SER A 84 12.07 11.31 11.37
C SER A 84 11.48 12.71 11.23
N GLU A 85 11.88 13.45 10.19
CA GLU A 85 11.27 14.76 9.84
C GLU A 85 9.85 14.61 9.25
N LEU A 86 9.35 13.38 9.08
CA LEU A 86 8.03 13.13 8.52
C LEU A 86 6.93 13.47 9.51
N ILE A 87 6.02 14.37 9.09
CA ILE A 87 4.81 14.69 9.86
C ILE A 87 3.72 13.66 9.54
N LEU A 88 3.52 12.69 10.44
CA LEU A 88 2.40 11.74 10.36
C LEU A 88 1.16 12.28 11.06
N LYS A 89 0.06 12.38 10.32
CA LYS A 89 -1.25 12.71 10.87
C LYS A 89 -1.95 11.44 11.35
N LEU A 90 -2.56 11.50 12.54
CA LEU A 90 -3.42 10.42 13.00
C LEU A 90 -4.70 10.37 12.17
N ALA A 91 -5.03 9.20 11.66
CA ALA A 91 -6.27 8.94 10.96
C ALA A 91 -7.25 8.21 11.87
N THR A 92 -8.30 8.93 12.28
CA THR A 92 -9.47 8.34 12.93
C THR A 92 -10.24 7.50 11.91
N GLU A 93 -11.08 6.57 12.40
CA GLU A 93 -11.91 5.74 11.51
C GLU A 93 -12.77 6.57 10.55
N HIS A 94 -13.28 7.71 11.03
CA HIS A 94 -14.05 8.63 10.20
C HIS A 94 -13.21 9.19 9.05
N LEU A 95 -11.97 9.61 9.32
CA LEU A 95 -11.07 10.14 8.31
C LEU A 95 -10.67 9.06 7.30
N LEU A 96 -10.36 7.85 7.78
CA LEU A 96 -10.07 6.70 6.92
C LEU A 96 -11.20 6.49 5.92
N SER A 97 -12.47 6.64 6.32
CA SER A 97 -13.61 6.42 5.43
C SER A 97 -13.77 7.48 4.32
N GLN A 98 -13.33 8.71 4.56
CA GLN A 98 -13.52 9.85 3.65
C GLN A 98 -12.35 10.06 2.69
N GLU A 99 -11.13 9.80 3.15
CA GLU A 99 -9.93 10.05 2.39
C GLU A 99 -9.70 9.03 1.26
N ARG A 100 -8.78 9.38 0.35
CA ARG A 100 -8.29 8.47 -0.68
C ARG A 100 -6.79 8.36 -0.62
N PHE A 101 -6.31 7.13 -0.48
CA PHE A 101 -4.89 6.85 -0.32
C PHE A 101 -4.29 6.44 -1.66
N LYS A 102 -3.32 7.22 -2.13
CA LYS A 102 -2.52 6.91 -3.31
C LYS A 102 -1.41 5.93 -2.98
N THR A 103 -0.82 6.10 -1.80
CA THR A 103 0.32 5.30 -1.34
C THR A 103 -0.04 4.63 -0.04
N VAL A 104 0.17 3.32 0.04
CA VAL A 104 -0.05 2.51 1.22
C VAL A 104 1.22 1.72 1.47
N VAL A 105 1.84 1.90 2.63
CA VAL A 105 3.02 1.11 3.03
C VAL A 105 2.71 0.42 4.34
N TYR A 106 2.94 -0.89 4.38
CA TYR A 106 2.77 -1.67 5.59
C TYR A 106 4.07 -2.41 5.92
N ASP A 107 4.64 -2.11 7.08
CA ASP A 107 5.79 -2.83 7.62
C ASP A 107 5.32 -4.11 8.35
N ALA A 108 5.45 -5.24 7.68
CA ALA A 108 5.13 -6.57 8.19
C ALA A 108 6.36 -7.32 8.74
N SER A 109 7.53 -6.67 8.85
CA SER A 109 8.75 -7.31 9.33
C SER A 109 8.64 -7.82 10.78
N GLY A 110 7.73 -7.25 11.57
CA GLY A 110 7.40 -7.70 12.92
C GLY A 110 6.48 -8.92 12.99
N ILE A 111 5.89 -9.41 11.89
CA ILE A 111 4.99 -10.57 11.90
C ILE A 111 5.81 -11.87 12.00
N ASP A 112 5.91 -12.42 13.20
CA ASP A 112 6.76 -13.56 13.54
C ASP A 112 6.04 -14.91 13.62
N ASN A 113 4.72 -14.95 13.47
CA ASN A 113 3.94 -16.18 13.46
C ASN A 113 2.58 -16.01 12.77
N SER A 114 1.92 -17.12 12.47
CA SER A 114 0.65 -17.13 11.72
C SER A 114 -0.50 -16.42 12.43
N ASN A 115 -0.54 -16.40 13.77
CA ASN A 115 -1.61 -15.73 14.51
C ASN A 115 -1.59 -14.21 14.27
N ARG A 116 -0.40 -13.67 14.00
CA ARG A 116 -0.17 -12.25 13.73
C ARG A 116 -0.44 -11.84 12.28
N LEU A 117 -0.72 -12.79 11.37
CA LEU A 117 -1.17 -12.44 10.01
C LEU A 117 -2.51 -11.68 10.01
N SER A 118 -3.29 -11.78 11.09
CA SER A 118 -4.49 -10.98 11.30
C SER A 118 -4.22 -9.47 11.38
N ASP A 119 -2.98 -9.05 11.69
CA ASP A 119 -2.57 -7.64 11.70
C ASP A 119 -2.67 -7.01 10.30
N LEU A 120 -2.41 -7.79 9.24
CA LEU A 120 -2.62 -7.36 7.85
C LEU A 120 -4.09 -7.03 7.61
N HIS A 121 -5.00 -7.92 8.03
CA HIS A 121 -6.43 -7.68 7.87
C HIS A 121 -6.87 -6.43 8.64
N ARG A 122 -6.42 -6.27 9.90
CA ARG A 122 -6.77 -5.11 10.73
C ARG A 122 -6.36 -3.79 10.07
N PHE A 123 -5.19 -3.74 9.43
CA PHE A 123 -4.71 -2.55 8.73
C PHE A 123 -5.40 -2.34 7.38
N PHE A 124 -5.46 -3.36 6.53
CA PHE A 124 -5.91 -3.20 5.15
C PHE A 124 -7.43 -3.12 5.02
N HIS A 125 -8.20 -3.90 5.79
CA HIS A 125 -9.66 -4.00 5.64
C HIS A 125 -10.39 -2.63 5.70
N PRO A 126 -10.09 -1.73 6.65
CA PRO A 126 -10.77 -0.43 6.74
C PRO A 126 -10.50 0.51 5.55
N ILE A 127 -9.38 0.32 4.84
CA ILE A 127 -8.92 1.23 3.78
C ILE A 127 -9.08 0.67 2.36
N MET A 128 -9.55 -0.59 2.20
CA MET A 128 -9.57 -1.24 0.89
C MET A 128 -10.35 -0.46 -0.17
N ARG A 129 -11.48 0.15 0.19
CA ARG A 129 -12.33 0.89 -0.77
C ARG A 129 -11.79 2.30 -1.06
N GLN A 130 -10.87 2.77 -0.22
CA GLN A 130 -10.31 4.11 -0.15
C GLN A 130 -9.01 4.20 -0.94
N ILE A 131 -8.46 3.06 -1.39
CA ILE A 131 -7.34 3.06 -2.33
C ILE A 131 -7.76 3.80 -3.59
N ALA A 132 -6.99 4.83 -3.92
CA ALA A 132 -7.19 5.69 -5.07
C ALA A 132 -6.93 4.92 -6.38
N GLU A 133 -7.40 5.48 -7.50
CA GLU A 133 -7.05 4.96 -8.82
C GLU A 133 -5.54 5.01 -9.02
N CYS A 134 -4.99 3.98 -9.66
CA CYS A 134 -3.55 3.79 -9.80
C CYS A 134 -2.78 3.84 -8.47
N GLY A 135 -3.41 3.41 -7.36
CA GLY A 135 -2.77 3.34 -6.05
C GLY A 135 -1.56 2.38 -6.02
N ARG A 136 -0.69 2.59 -5.03
CA ARG A 136 0.51 1.78 -4.79
C ARG A 136 0.45 1.23 -3.38
N ILE A 137 0.49 -0.10 -3.29
CA ILE A 137 0.60 -0.81 -2.01
C ILE A 137 1.93 -1.53 -1.98
N VAL A 138 2.66 -1.28 -0.90
CA VAL A 138 3.94 -1.93 -0.63
C VAL A 138 3.85 -2.58 0.74
N VAL A 139 4.02 -3.89 0.77
CA VAL A 139 4.20 -4.64 2.02
C VAL A 139 5.70 -4.92 2.14
N LEU A 140 6.27 -4.58 3.29
CA LEU A 140 7.66 -4.84 3.61
C LEU A 140 7.74 -6.04 4.55
N GLY A 141 8.66 -6.96 4.28
CA GLY A 141 8.87 -8.14 5.12
C GLY A 141 10.34 -8.48 5.27
N CYS A 142 10.61 -9.49 6.09
CA CYS A 142 11.93 -10.10 6.25
C CYS A 142 12.08 -11.30 5.30
N PRO A 143 13.22 -11.46 4.59
CA PRO A 143 13.48 -12.63 3.76
C PRO A 143 13.24 -13.93 4.54
N PRO A 144 12.37 -14.84 4.06
CA PRO A 144 12.02 -16.06 4.80
C PRO A 144 13.21 -16.95 5.13
N ASP A 145 14.29 -16.88 4.36
CA ASP A 145 15.53 -17.60 4.59
C ASP A 145 16.37 -17.05 5.75
N GLN A 146 16.14 -15.79 6.16
CA GLN A 146 16.89 -15.06 7.19
C GLN A 146 16.07 -14.81 8.47
N THR A 147 14.90 -15.44 8.60
CA THR A 147 14.07 -15.39 9.81
C THR A 147 14.61 -16.28 10.93
N LYS A 148 14.32 -15.92 12.17
CA LYS A 148 14.79 -16.59 13.40
C LYS A 148 14.37 -18.06 13.53
N ASP A 149 13.15 -18.41 13.14
CA ASP A 149 12.58 -19.75 13.30
C ASP A 149 11.57 -20.11 12.20
N ALA A 150 11.03 -21.33 12.25
CA ALA A 150 10.08 -21.85 11.27
C ALA A 150 8.72 -21.12 11.28
N ALA A 151 8.26 -20.65 12.44
CA ALA A 151 6.99 -19.93 12.55
C ALA A 151 7.10 -18.56 11.86
N HIS A 152 8.21 -17.86 12.10
CA HIS A 152 8.51 -16.58 11.47
C HIS A 152 8.72 -16.74 9.97
N ARG A 153 9.47 -17.76 9.54
CA ARG A 153 9.63 -18.11 8.12
C ARG A 153 8.28 -18.30 7.43
N THR A 154 7.38 -19.05 8.07
CA THR A 154 6.05 -19.35 7.53
C THR A 154 5.21 -18.08 7.40
N ALA A 155 5.22 -17.23 8.42
CA ALA A 155 4.49 -15.96 8.42
C ALA A 155 5.00 -15.01 7.32
N GLN A 156 6.32 -14.81 7.21
CA GLN A 156 6.91 -13.95 6.19
C GLN A 156 6.68 -14.50 4.78
N ARG A 157 6.69 -15.83 4.61
CA ARG A 157 6.37 -16.47 3.33
C ARG A 157 4.90 -16.28 2.94
N ALA A 158 3.99 -16.27 3.91
CA ALA A 158 2.55 -16.10 3.68
C ALA A 158 2.19 -14.71 3.11
N LEU A 159 3.04 -13.70 3.35
CA LEU A 159 2.88 -12.35 2.81
C LEU A 159 2.76 -12.33 1.27
N GLU A 160 3.42 -13.26 0.56
CA GLU A 160 3.31 -13.33 -0.89
C GLU A 160 1.89 -13.72 -1.33
N GLY A 161 1.28 -14.69 -0.64
CA GLY A 161 -0.10 -15.11 -0.91
C GLY A 161 -1.09 -13.97 -0.68
N PHE A 162 -0.91 -13.25 0.43
CA PHE A 162 -1.70 -12.06 0.75
C PHE A 162 -1.55 -10.97 -0.32
N THR A 163 -0.32 -10.55 -0.64
CA THR A 163 -0.06 -9.46 -1.60
C THR A 163 -0.54 -9.77 -3.01
N ARG A 164 -0.36 -11.02 -3.49
CA ARG A 164 -0.90 -11.45 -4.78
C ARG A 164 -2.43 -11.44 -4.82
N SER A 165 -3.08 -11.80 -3.72
CA SER A 165 -4.54 -11.79 -3.62
C SER A 165 -5.06 -10.35 -3.57
N LEU A 166 -4.41 -9.52 -2.75
CA LEU A 166 -4.70 -8.09 -2.63
C LEU A 166 -4.63 -7.38 -3.99
N GLY A 167 -3.57 -7.63 -4.77
CA GLY A 167 -3.41 -7.07 -6.12
C GLY A 167 -4.51 -7.48 -7.11
N LYS A 168 -5.13 -8.66 -6.94
CA LYS A 168 -6.26 -9.11 -7.77
C LYS A 168 -7.59 -8.48 -7.37
N GLU A 169 -7.71 -8.05 -6.11
CA GLU A 169 -8.95 -7.60 -5.50
C GLU A 169 -9.18 -6.09 -5.63
N ILE A 170 -8.14 -5.26 -5.46
CA ILE A 170 -8.29 -3.80 -5.37
C ILE A 170 -8.79 -3.15 -6.67
N LYS A 171 -8.48 -3.75 -7.83
CA LYS A 171 -8.80 -3.21 -9.17
C LYS A 171 -8.22 -1.81 -9.36
N LYS A 172 -8.92 -0.95 -10.12
CA LYS A 172 -8.62 0.48 -10.35
C LYS A 172 -7.20 0.80 -10.85
N GLY A 173 -6.50 -0.17 -11.42
CA GLY A 173 -5.12 0.00 -11.89
C GLY A 173 -4.11 0.12 -10.74
N ALA A 174 -4.51 -0.20 -9.51
CA ALA A 174 -3.62 -0.23 -8.37
C ALA A 174 -2.72 -1.46 -8.41
N THR A 175 -1.56 -1.37 -7.77
CA THR A 175 -0.58 -2.46 -7.68
C THR A 175 -0.28 -2.79 -6.23
N ALA A 176 -0.08 -4.06 -5.93
CA ALA A 176 0.38 -4.53 -4.63
C ALA A 176 1.68 -5.32 -4.78
N GLN A 177 2.72 -4.89 -4.08
CA GLN A 177 4.06 -5.49 -4.14
C GLN A 177 4.53 -5.88 -2.74
N LEU A 178 5.26 -6.99 -2.68
CA LEU A 178 5.99 -7.42 -1.50
C LEU A 178 7.47 -7.16 -1.74
N ILE A 179 8.12 -6.48 -0.80
CA ILE A 179 9.57 -6.29 -0.80
C ILE A 179 10.12 -6.94 0.47
N TYR A 180 11.00 -7.91 0.28
CA TYR A 180 11.78 -8.47 1.37
C TYR A 180 13.05 -7.65 1.57
N VAL A 181 13.27 -7.18 2.80
CA VAL A 181 14.43 -6.41 3.20
C VAL A 181 15.23 -7.24 4.19
N ALA A 182 16.45 -7.62 3.78
CA ALA A 182 17.35 -8.36 4.65
C ALA A 182 17.63 -7.56 5.93
N PRO A 183 17.71 -8.21 7.11
CA PRO A 183 18.25 -7.56 8.30
C PRO A 183 19.62 -6.95 7.97
N GLU A 184 19.90 -5.76 8.50
CA GLU A 184 21.11 -4.97 8.24
C GLU A 184 21.20 -4.32 6.85
N ALA A 185 20.23 -4.52 5.96
CA ALA A 185 20.15 -3.84 4.67
C ALA A 185 19.36 -2.51 4.75
N GLU A 186 18.95 -2.11 5.95
CA GLU A 186 18.17 -0.90 6.23
C GLU A 186 19.00 0.38 6.45
N LEU A 187 20.26 0.44 5.95
CA LEU A 187 21.19 1.57 6.11
C LEU A 187 20.85 2.79 5.23
#